data_AF-A0A8E0R507-F1
#
_entry.id   AF-A0A8E0R507-F1
#
_cell.length_a   1.000
_cell.length_b   1.000
_cell.length_c   1.000
_cell.angle_alpha   90.00
_cell.angle_beta   90.00
_cell.angle_gamma   90.00
#
_symmetry.space_group_name_H-M   'P 1'
#
loop_
_entity.id
_entity.type
_entity.pdbx_description
1 polymer ?
#
loop_
_entity_poly.entity_id
_entity_poly.type
_entity_poly.pdbx_seq_one_letter_code
_entity_poly.pdbx_strand_id
1 'polypeptide(L)' 'ESAHFKAQMAQKYADIVYNGQWFTPLREALDAFANSLEKTVTGDVKLKLYKGNMINAGVTSPFTLY' A
#
# COMPACT_ATOMS: atom_id res chain seq x y z
N GLU A 1 -13.09 -6.32 -3.67
CA GLU A 1 -12.98 -6.82 -2.27
C GLU A 1 -11.61 -6.62 -1.63
N SER A 2 -10.53 -7.28 -2.08
CA SER A 2 -9.21 -7.19 -1.39
C SER A 2 -8.68 -5.77 -1.20
N ALA A 3 -8.84 -4.88 -2.20
CA ALA A 3 -8.44 -3.48 -2.11
C ALA A 3 -9.22 -2.68 -1.03
N HIS A 4 -10.53 -2.94 -0.90
CA HIS A 4 -11.37 -2.27 0.10
C HIS A 4 -10.98 -2.67 1.52
N PHE A 5 -10.78 -3.98 1.75
CA PHE A 5 -10.36 -4.46 3.06
C PHE A 5 -8.94 -4.01 3.44
N LYS A 6 -8.01 -3.97 2.46
CA LYS A 6 -6.67 -3.40 2.66
C LYS A 6 -6.74 -1.95 3.13
N ALA A 7 -7.63 -1.14 2.58
CA ALA A 7 -7.80 0.25 2.99
C ALA A 7 -8.29 0.40 4.44
N GLN A 8 -9.20 -0.48 4.89
CA GLN A 8 -9.65 -0.50 6.29
C GLN A 8 -8.51 -0.88 7.25
N MET A 9 -7.73 -1.92 6.91
CA MET A 9 -6.58 -2.34 7.71
C MET A 9 -5.48 -1.29 7.76
N ALA A 10 -5.27 -0.54 6.67
CA ALA A 10 -4.29 0.54 6.61
C ALA A 10 -4.59 1.66 7.63
N GLN A 11 -5.86 2.00 7.87
CA GLN A 11 -6.22 2.98 8.90
C GLN A 11 -5.81 2.48 10.30
N LYS A 12 -6.10 1.22 10.61
CA LYS A 12 -5.71 0.64 11.90
C LYS A 12 -4.19 0.56 12.07
N TYR A 13 -3.48 0.24 10.98
CA TYR A 13 -2.02 0.25 10.96
C TYR A 13 -1.46 1.63 11.30
N ALA A 14 -2.02 2.69 10.71
CA ALA A 14 -1.63 4.06 10.99
C ALA A 14 -1.82 4.42 12.48
N ASP A 15 -2.94 4.04 13.09
CA ASP A 15 -3.19 4.26 14.53
C ASP A 15 -2.14 3.58 15.42
N ILE A 16 -1.77 2.33 15.10
CA ILE A 16 -0.77 1.56 15.86
C ILE A 16 0.59 2.28 15.81
N VAL A 17 1.00 2.71 14.62
CA VAL A 17 2.27 3.43 14.45
C VAL A 17 2.22 4.77 15.18
N TYR A 18 1.12 5.53 15.04
CA TYR A 18 0.93 6.82 15.70
C TYR A 18 1.00 6.71 17.24
N ASN A 19 0.43 5.63 17.80
CA ASN A 19 0.45 5.37 19.24
C ASN A 19 1.79 4.80 19.75
N GLY A 20 2.82 4.72 18.92
CA GLY A 20 4.14 4.18 19.29
C GLY A 20 4.16 2.66 19.49
N GLN A 21 3.13 1.94 19.02
CA GLN A 21 2.97 0.49 19.18
C GLN A 21 3.74 -0.31 18.12
N TRP A 22 4.93 0.18 17.75
CA TRP A 22 5.72 -0.39 16.67
C TRP A 22 6.14 -1.84 16.93
N PHE A 23 6.50 -2.17 18.17
CA PHE A 23 7.00 -3.51 18.53
C PHE A 23 5.88 -4.47 19.00
N THR A 24 4.65 -4.24 18.58
CA THR A 24 3.51 -5.10 18.97
C THR A 24 3.29 -6.24 17.97
N PRO A 25 2.88 -7.45 18.44
CA PRO A 25 2.52 -8.55 17.55
C PRO A 25 1.37 -8.22 16.58
N LEU A 26 0.49 -7.30 16.98
CA LEU A 26 -0.60 -6.84 16.11
C LEU A 26 -0.06 -6.12 14.86
N ARG A 27 0.95 -5.27 15.01
CA ARG A 27 1.60 -4.61 13.86
C ARG A 27 2.26 -5.66 12.95
N GLU A 28 2.95 -6.65 13.53
CA GLU A 28 3.58 -7.75 12.78
C GLU A 28 2.57 -8.55 11.96
N ALA A 29 1.41 -8.85 12.53
CA ALA A 29 0.33 -9.56 11.84
C ALA A 29 -0.22 -8.74 10.66
N LEU A 30 -0.37 -7.42 10.82
CA LEU A 30 -0.83 -6.54 9.74
C LEU A 30 0.22 -6.40 8.62
N ASP A 31 1.51 -6.37 8.95
CA ASP A 31 2.59 -6.43 7.94
C ASP A 31 2.52 -7.72 7.13
N ALA A 32 2.39 -8.87 7.81
CA ALA A 32 2.30 -10.17 7.14
C ALA A 32 1.09 -10.24 6.21
N PHE A 33 -0.05 -9.69 6.64
CA PHE A 33 -1.23 -9.53 5.81
C PHE A 33 -0.96 -8.65 4.58
N ALA A 34 -0.37 -7.47 4.76
CA ALA A 34 -0.05 -6.56 3.65
C ALA A 34 0.92 -7.21 2.64
N ASN A 35 2.01 -7.82 3.12
CA ASN A 35 2.98 -8.55 2.30
C ASN A 35 2.33 -9.67 1.48
N SER A 36 1.32 -10.34 2.04
CA SER A 36 0.61 -11.41 1.32
C SER A 36 -0.17 -10.88 0.11
N LEU A 37 -0.74 -9.67 0.22
CA LEU A 37 -1.50 -9.02 -0.84
C LEU A 37 -0.61 -8.36 -1.90
N GLU A 38 0.61 -7.99 -1.55
CA GLU A 38 1.52 -7.23 -2.43
C GLU A 38 2.37 -8.11 -3.36
N LYS A 39 2.23 -9.44 -3.30
CA LYS A 39 3.02 -10.39 -4.10
C LYS A 39 3.03 -10.14 -5.62
N THR A 40 1.95 -9.60 -6.16
CA THR A 40 1.82 -9.28 -7.60
C THR A 40 1.81 -7.78 -7.88
N VAL A 41 2.08 -6.95 -6.88
CA VAL A 41 2.14 -5.48 -7.02
C VAL A 41 3.54 -5.11 -7.55
N THR A 42 3.76 -5.44 -8.82
CA THR A 42 5.05 -5.26 -9.51
C THR A 42 4.81 -4.57 -10.84
N GLY A 43 5.63 -3.56 -11.17
CA GLY A 43 5.51 -2.79 -12.41
C GLY A 43 6.17 -1.42 -12.30
N ASP A 44 5.99 -0.62 -13.35
CA ASP A 44 6.49 0.75 -13.43
C ASP A 44 5.34 1.76 -13.42
N VAL A 45 5.54 2.86 -12.69
CA VAL A 45 4.63 4.00 -12.67
C VAL A 45 5.39 5.22 -13.19
N LYS A 46 4.91 5.79 -14.29
CA LYS A 46 5.43 7.04 -14.85
C LYS A 46 4.69 8.20 -14.23
N LEU A 47 5.41 9.07 -13.52
CA LEU A 47 4.85 10.28 -12.91
C LEU A 47 5.33 11.53 -13.63
N LYS A 48 4.43 12.51 -13.77
CA LYS A 48 4.75 13.88 -14.16
C LYS A 48 4.75 14.75 -12.91
N LEU A 49 5.90 15.37 -12.62
CA LEU A 49 6.07 16.30 -11.52
C LEU A 49 5.97 17.73 -12.05
N TYR A 50 5.01 18.51 -11.56
CA TYR A 50 4.83 19.89 -12.03
C TYR A 50 4.25 20.79 -10.96
N LYS A 51 4.99 21.86 -10.60
CA LYS A 51 4.56 22.89 -9.64
C LYS A 51 3.95 22.31 -8.34
N GLY A 52 4.64 21.34 -7.73
CA GLY A 52 4.18 20.68 -6.50
C GLY A 52 3.15 19.56 -6.71
N ASN A 53 2.68 19.33 -7.93
CA ASN A 53 1.76 18.23 -8.25
C ASN A 53 2.53 16.97 -8.65
N MET A 54 2.02 15.82 -8.21
CA MET A 54 2.38 14.49 -8.71
C MET A 54 1.21 13.97 -9.54
N ILE A 55 1.41 13.78 -10.84
CA ILE A 55 0.35 13.38 -11.77
C ILE A 55 0.73 12.03 -12.37
N ASN A 56 -0.19 11.06 -12.34
CA ASN A 56 -0.01 9.79 -13.04
C ASN A 56 0.03 10.01 -14.56
N ALA A 57 1.10 9.56 -15.21
CA ALA A 57 1.31 9.65 -16.65
C ALA A 57 1.39 8.27 -17.33
N GLY A 58 1.25 7.17 -16.58
CA GLY A 58 1.18 5.82 -17.10
C GLY A 58 1.55 4.76 -16.07
N VAL A 59 0.98 3.56 -16.21
CA VAL A 59 1.28 2.39 -15.38
C VAL A 59 1.49 1.19 -16.30
N THR A 60 2.54 0.42 -16.06
CA THR A 60 2.81 -0.85 -16.76
C THR A 60 3.09 -1.93 -15.74
N SER A 61 2.45 -3.10 -15.87
CA SER A 61 2.65 -4.22 -14.97
C SER A 61 2.58 -5.55 -15.73
N PRO A 62 3.48 -6.51 -15.46
CA PRO A 62 3.35 -7.88 -15.95
C PRO A 62 2.17 -8.65 -15.34
N PHE A 63 1.56 -8.15 -14.26
CA PHE A 63 0.44 -8.77 -13.54
C PHE A 63 -0.83 -7.90 -13.58
N THR A 64 -1.00 -7.09 -14.63
CA THR A 64 -2.16 -6.21 -14.77
C THR A 64 -3.48 -6.98 -14.73
N LEU A 65 -4.45 -6.45 -13.97
CA LEU A 65 -5.86 -6.88 -13.97
C LEU A 65 -6.74 -5.94 -14.79
N TYR A 66 -6.14 -4.89 -15.36
CA TYR A 66 -6.74 -4.03 -16.39
C TYR A 66 -6.56 -4.65 -17.77
#